data_AF-A0A523T3D1-F1
#
_entry.id   AF-A0A523T3D1-F1
#
_cell.length_a   1.000
_cell.length_b   1.000
_cell.length_c   1.000
_cell.angle_alpha   90.00
_cell.angle_beta   90.00
_cell.angle_gamma   90.00
#
_symmetry.space_group_name_H-M   'P 1'
#
loop_
_entity.id
_entity.type
_entity.pdbx_description
1 polymer ?
#
loop_
_entity_poly.entity_id
_entity_poly.type
_entity_poly.pdbx_seq_one_letter_code
_entity_poly.pdbx_strand_id
1 'polypeptide(L)'
;MSLGWKDWNRSDVIYGIVAPVIVVLLIVGISQLDTLGGGGFGIVTGLTMELQELLVIVAVPLLLGLAWNKWAGGASGFLMGSIYALYWADSYRSPFAGSIFGSSTVLLAYLLSAMLIGYMAGALNKRSDNFRRMIISGITATTIGGLLLFGIFQLSPVNVVTGIDGFLLTVLTRTA
;
A
#
# COMPACT_ATOMS: atom_id res chain seq x y z
N MET A 1 -21.84 27.33 -1.60
CA MET A 1 -21.31 26.99 -2.93
C MET A 1 -21.74 25.57 -3.26
N SER A 2 -22.67 25.38 -4.20
CA SER A 2 -23.10 24.05 -4.61
C SER A 2 -22.08 23.49 -5.59
N LEU A 3 -21.34 22.45 -5.21
CA LEU A 3 -20.50 21.68 -6.13
C LEU A 3 -21.42 20.86 -7.03
N GLY A 4 -21.80 21.42 -8.18
CA GLY A 4 -22.53 20.68 -9.18
C GLY A 4 -21.58 19.79 -9.95
N TRP A 5 -21.94 18.53 -10.16
CA TRP A 5 -21.45 17.64 -11.22
C TRP A 5 -21.16 18.26 -12.61
N LYS A 6 -21.68 19.46 -12.92
CA LYS A 6 -21.38 20.23 -14.13
C LYS A 6 -20.07 21.02 -14.08
N ASP A 7 -19.47 21.19 -12.89
CA ASP A 7 -18.25 21.97 -12.69
C ASP A 7 -16.98 21.09 -12.76
N TRP A 8 -17.12 19.81 -13.11
CA TRP A 8 -15.99 18.89 -13.20
C TRP A 8 -15.13 19.22 -14.41
N ASN A 9 -13.88 19.56 -14.16
CA ASN A 9 -12.92 19.80 -15.21
C ASN A 9 -12.32 18.46 -15.69
N ARG A 10 -11.69 18.46 -16.86
CA ARG A 10 -11.09 17.27 -17.47
C ARG A 10 -10.04 16.61 -16.55
N SER A 11 -9.34 17.42 -15.75
CA SER A 11 -8.44 16.97 -14.70
C SER A 11 -9.15 16.16 -13.62
N ASP A 12 -10.35 16.57 -13.22
CA ASP A 12 -11.08 15.94 -12.11
C ASP A 12 -11.60 14.57 -12.53
N VAL A 13 -12.01 14.43 -13.79
CA VAL A 13 -12.39 13.13 -14.36
C VAL A 13 -11.17 12.22 -14.51
N ILE A 14 -10.04 12.73 -15.00
CA ILE A 14 -8.83 11.92 -15.21
C ILE A 14 -8.23 11.47 -13.88
N TYR A 15 -8.00 12.39 -12.94
CA TYR A 15 -7.35 12.07 -11.67
C TYR A 15 -8.31 11.53 -10.61
N GLY A 16 -9.59 11.90 -10.67
CA GLY A 16 -10.60 11.46 -9.70
C GLY A 16 -11.31 10.16 -10.06
N ILE A 17 -11.36 9.77 -11.35
CA ILE A 17 -12.09 8.59 -11.81
C ILE A 17 -11.21 7.66 -12.65
N VAL A 18 -10.63 8.17 -13.73
CA VAL A 18 -9.92 7.30 -14.70
C VAL A 18 -8.66 6.68 -14.10
N ALA A 19 -7.80 7.47 -13.45
CA ALA A 19 -6.57 6.98 -12.85
C ALA A 19 -6.85 5.95 -11.72
N PRO A 20 -7.78 6.19 -10.77
CA PRO A 20 -8.18 5.15 -9.80
C PRO A 20 -8.69 3.87 -10.46
N VAL A 21 -9.53 3.97 -11.51
CA VAL A 21 -10.07 2.80 -12.21
C VAL A 21 -8.97 2.01 -12.91
N ILE A 22 -8.02 2.66 -13.60
CA ILE A 22 -6.89 1.99 -14.24
C ILE A 22 -6.01 1.29 -13.19
N VAL A 23 -5.75 1.94 -12.06
CA VAL A 23 -4.98 1.33 -10.96
C VAL A 23 -5.68 0.09 -10.42
N VAL A 24 -7.01 0.13 -10.22
CA VAL A 24 -7.79 -1.04 -9.83
C VAL A 24 -7.70 -2.15 -10.87
N LEU A 25 -7.81 -1.83 -12.16
CA LEU A 25 -7.69 -2.82 -13.23
C LEU A 25 -6.29 -3.44 -13.32
N LEU A 26 -5.24 -2.67 -13.04
CA LEU A 26 -3.86 -3.19 -12.97
C LEU A 26 -3.68 -4.13 -11.79
N ILE A 27 -4.21 -3.78 -10.61
CA ILE A 27 -4.17 -4.65 -9.42
C ILE A 27 -4.90 -5.97 -9.70
N VAL A 28 -6.11 -5.90 -10.27
CA VAL A 28 -6.90 -7.09 -10.64
C VAL A 28 -6.20 -7.91 -11.72
N GLY A 29 -5.56 -7.27 -12.69
CA GLY A 29 -4.79 -7.96 -13.73
C GLY A 29 -3.59 -8.72 -13.17
N ILE A 30 -2.87 -8.11 -12.22
CA ILE A 30 -1.72 -8.73 -11.56
C ILE A 30 -2.18 -9.88 -10.64
N SER A 31 -3.28 -9.73 -9.91
CA SER A 31 -3.77 -10.80 -9.02
C SER A 31 -4.29 -12.04 -9.76
N GLN A 32 -4.58 -11.94 -11.06
CA GLN A 32 -4.99 -13.06 -11.92
C GLN A 32 -3.80 -13.73 -12.64
N LEU A 33 -2.56 -13.29 -12.42
CA LEU A 33 -1.39 -13.95 -13.01
C LEU A 33 -1.18 -15.36 -12.43
N ASP A 34 -1.50 -15.58 -11.15
CA ASP A 34 -1.39 -16.90 -10.51
C ASP A 34 -2.43 -17.91 -11.03
N THR A 35 -3.61 -17.46 -11.44
CA THR A 35 -4.64 -18.32 -12.05
C THR A 35 -4.32 -18.69 -13.50
N LEU A 36 -3.54 -17.85 -14.20
CA LEU A 36 -3.03 -18.14 -15.55
C LEU A 36 -1.78 -19.04 -15.55
N GLY A 37 -1.02 -19.07 -14.44
CA GLY A 37 0.26 -19.77 -14.32
C GLY A 37 0.22 -21.23 -13.84
N GLY A 38 -0.96 -21.77 -13.49
CA GLY A 38 -1.11 -23.14 -12.99
C GLY A 38 -0.87 -23.25 -11.49
N GLY A 39 -1.96 -23.09 -10.73
CA GLY A 39 -2.05 -23.09 -9.28
C GLY A 39 -1.12 -24.04 -8.51
N GLY A 40 -0.19 -23.43 -7.78
CA GLY A 40 0.52 -23.97 -6.63
C GLY A 40 1.07 -22.79 -5.82
N PHE A 41 1.06 -22.88 -4.49
CA PHE A 41 1.68 -21.87 -3.61
C PHE A 41 3.20 -21.90 -3.79
N GLY A 42 3.67 -21.30 -4.88
CA GLY A 42 5.06 -21.28 -5.32
C GLY A 42 5.71 -19.93 -5.07
N ILE A 43 7.02 -19.86 -5.35
CA ILE A 43 7.82 -18.63 -5.26
C ILE A 43 7.17 -17.48 -6.07
N VAL A 44 6.53 -17.79 -7.19
CA VAL A 44 5.84 -16.82 -8.05
C VAL A 44 4.65 -16.17 -7.35
N THR A 45 3.81 -16.97 -6.68
CA THR A 45 2.67 -16.47 -5.90
C THR A 45 3.13 -15.61 -4.72
N GLY A 46 4.19 -16.05 -4.02
CA GLY A 46 4.79 -15.27 -2.93
C GLY A 46 5.34 -13.91 -3.41
N LEU A 47 6.06 -13.90 -4.52
CA LEU A 47 6.58 -12.66 -5.12
C LEU A 47 5.46 -11.75 -5.64
N THR A 48 4.43 -12.33 -6.26
CA THR A 48 3.29 -11.56 -6.81
C THR A 48 2.52 -10.88 -5.68
N MET A 49 2.31 -11.58 -4.56
CA MET A 49 1.64 -11.03 -3.38
C MET A 49 2.46 -9.91 -2.71
N GLU A 50 3.78 -10.08 -2.55
CA GLU A 50 4.64 -9.02 -2.00
C GLU A 50 4.71 -7.79 -2.95
N LEU A 51 4.80 -8.01 -4.25
CA LEU A 51 4.77 -6.91 -5.23
C LEU A 51 3.44 -6.17 -5.21
N GLN A 52 2.33 -6.89 -5.10
CA GLN A 52 1.00 -6.30 -4.98
C GLN A 52 0.89 -5.46 -3.69
N GLU A 53 1.43 -5.97 -2.58
CA GLU A 53 1.53 -5.20 -1.34
C GLU A 53 2.28 -3.90 -1.56
N LEU A 54 3.54 -3.98 -1.99
CA LEU A 54 4.42 -2.84 -2.18
C LEU A 54 3.81 -1.82 -3.15
N LEU A 55 3.19 -2.27 -4.24
CA LEU A 55 2.56 -1.37 -5.20
C LEU A 55 1.41 -0.59 -4.56
N VAL A 56 0.54 -1.27 -3.82
CA VAL A 56 -0.69 -0.70 -3.25
C VAL A 56 -0.40 0.17 -2.04
N ILE A 57 0.35 -0.33 -1.04
CA ILE A 57 0.52 0.36 0.24
C ILE A 57 1.77 1.25 0.30
N VAL A 58 2.74 1.06 -0.62
CA VAL A 58 3.98 1.85 -0.64
C VAL A 58 4.03 2.74 -1.87
N ALA A 59 3.99 2.19 -3.08
CA ALA A 59 4.26 2.95 -4.31
C ALA A 59 3.20 4.02 -4.60
N VAL A 60 1.90 3.69 -4.54
CA VAL A 60 0.83 4.66 -4.81
C VAL A 60 0.85 5.84 -3.80
N PRO A 61 0.86 5.62 -2.48
CA PRO A 61 0.93 6.71 -1.51
C PRO A 61 2.22 7.53 -1.61
N LEU A 62 3.36 6.86 -1.85
CA LEU A 62 4.66 7.50 -2.03
C LEU A 62 4.64 8.43 -3.24
N LEU A 63 4.22 7.96 -4.41
CA LEU A 63 4.21 8.74 -5.65
C LEU A 63 3.29 9.96 -5.51
N LEU A 64 2.10 9.80 -4.94
CA LEU A 64 1.17 10.92 -4.71
C LEU A 64 1.67 11.90 -3.65
N GLY A 65 2.39 11.39 -2.64
CA GLY A 65 3.10 12.20 -1.65
C GLY A 65 4.18 13.06 -2.31
N LEU A 66 5.08 12.43 -3.07
CA LEU A 66 6.21 13.08 -3.73
C LEU A 66 5.76 14.07 -4.81
N ALA A 67 4.87 13.65 -5.71
CA ALA A 67 4.47 14.41 -6.89
C ALA A 67 3.46 15.53 -6.56
N TRP A 68 2.59 15.33 -5.56
CA TRP A 68 1.47 16.25 -5.32
C TRP A 68 1.60 17.01 -4.00
N ASN A 69 1.44 16.33 -2.85
CA ASN A 69 1.66 16.86 -1.51
C ASN A 69 1.38 15.81 -0.42
N LYS A 70 1.72 16.17 0.83
CA LYS A 70 1.49 15.35 2.04
C LYS A 70 0.04 14.90 2.25
N TRP A 71 -0.96 15.71 1.87
CA TRP A 71 -2.37 15.35 2.04
C TRP A 71 -2.83 14.37 0.97
N ALA A 72 -2.40 14.54 -0.28
CA ALA A 72 -2.65 13.59 -1.36
C ALA A 72 -1.99 12.23 -1.07
N GLY A 73 -0.74 12.24 -0.61
CA GLY A 73 -0.04 11.02 -0.16
C GLY A 73 -0.73 10.36 1.04
N GLY A 74 -1.09 11.12 2.08
CA GLY A 74 -1.79 10.57 3.25
C GLY A 74 -3.19 10.03 2.94
N ALA A 75 -3.98 10.74 2.13
CA ALA A 75 -5.32 10.33 1.73
C ALA A 75 -5.30 9.08 0.82
N SER A 76 -4.37 9.02 -0.12
CA SER A 76 -4.17 7.81 -0.93
C SER A 76 -3.66 6.64 -0.08
N GLY A 77 -2.76 6.88 0.87
CA GLY A 77 -2.36 5.87 1.85
C GLY A 77 -3.53 5.33 2.67
N PHE A 78 -4.46 6.19 3.10
CA PHE A 78 -5.67 5.76 3.79
C PHE A 78 -6.53 4.86 2.90
N LEU A 79 -6.80 5.28 1.66
CA LEU A 79 -7.64 4.52 0.72
C LEU A 79 -7.01 3.18 0.35
N MET A 80 -5.75 3.19 -0.10
CA MET A 80 -5.05 1.98 -0.56
C MET A 80 -4.80 1.02 0.60
N GLY A 81 -4.37 1.54 1.75
CA GLY A 81 -4.17 0.73 2.95
C GLY A 81 -5.47 0.14 3.50
N SER A 82 -6.60 0.86 3.41
CA SER A 82 -7.93 0.32 3.76
C SER A 82 -8.35 -0.79 2.82
N ILE A 83 -8.18 -0.61 1.50
CA ILE A 83 -8.53 -1.64 0.50
C ILE A 83 -7.68 -2.89 0.71
N TYR A 84 -6.37 -2.74 0.94
CA TYR A 84 -5.48 -3.86 1.18
C TYR A 84 -5.79 -4.58 2.50
N ALA A 85 -6.09 -3.83 3.56
CA ALA A 85 -6.56 -4.38 4.82
C ALA A 85 -7.85 -5.19 4.64
N LEU A 86 -8.82 -4.68 3.88
CA LEU A 86 -10.08 -5.39 3.60
C LEU A 86 -9.86 -6.68 2.78
N TYR A 87 -8.96 -6.65 1.78
CA TYR A 87 -8.58 -7.83 1.01
C TYR A 87 -8.03 -8.95 1.90
N TRP A 88 -7.14 -8.61 2.84
CA TRP A 88 -6.63 -9.58 3.81
C TRP A 88 -7.69 -9.99 4.83
N ALA A 89 -8.55 -9.08 5.29
CA ALA A 89 -9.65 -9.41 6.18
C ALA A 89 -10.58 -10.47 5.58
N ASP A 90 -10.88 -10.36 4.29
CA ASP A 90 -11.69 -11.34 3.54
C ASP A 90 -10.95 -12.67 3.38
N SER A 91 -9.67 -12.62 2.99
CA SER A 91 -8.81 -13.80 2.83
C SER A 91 -8.73 -14.65 4.11
N TYR A 92 -8.55 -14.01 5.27
CA TYR A 92 -8.52 -14.67 6.59
C TYR A 92 -9.90 -15.08 7.13
N ARG A 93 -10.99 -14.56 6.54
CA ARG A 93 -12.37 -14.91 6.90
C ARG A 93 -12.95 -16.04 6.05
N SER A 94 -12.27 -16.42 4.96
CA SER A 94 -12.74 -17.49 4.07
C SER A 94 -12.75 -18.87 4.77
N PRO A 95 -13.81 -19.70 4.58
CA PRO A 95 -13.91 -21.05 5.16
C PRO A 95 -12.77 -22.00 4.74
N PHE A 96 -12.05 -21.67 3.66
CA PHE A 96 -10.93 -22.46 3.14
C PHE A 96 -9.58 -22.14 3.82
N ALA A 97 -9.46 -21.03 4.55
CA ALA A 97 -8.22 -20.59 5.20
C ALA A 97 -8.13 -20.92 6.71
N GLY A 98 -9.11 -21.64 7.26
CA GLY A 98 -9.16 -21.97 8.69
C GLY A 98 -9.59 -20.77 9.54
N SER A 99 -10.90 -20.61 9.70
CA SER A 99 -11.50 -19.52 10.48
C SER A 99 -11.16 -19.65 11.97
N ILE A 100 -10.10 -18.99 12.44
CA ILE A 100 -9.79 -19.01 13.89
C ILE A 100 -9.42 -17.61 14.42
N PHE A 101 -8.89 -16.71 13.61
CA PHE A 101 -8.45 -15.39 14.10
C PHE A 101 -9.13 -14.25 13.36
N GLY A 102 -10.06 -13.57 14.06
CA GLY A 102 -10.57 -12.28 13.63
C GLY A 102 -9.40 -11.33 13.39
N SER A 103 -9.38 -10.71 12.21
CA SER A 103 -8.27 -9.90 11.76
C SER A 103 -8.04 -8.74 12.75
N SER A 104 -7.03 -8.92 13.59
CA SER A 104 -6.74 -8.05 14.73
C SER A 104 -6.11 -6.74 14.26
N THR A 105 -5.67 -5.90 15.20
CA THR A 105 -4.94 -4.62 15.01
C THR A 105 -3.83 -4.63 13.96
N VAL A 106 -3.36 -5.81 13.53
CA VAL A 106 -2.48 -6.03 12.37
C VAL A 106 -2.97 -5.37 11.09
N LEU A 107 -4.26 -5.43 10.79
CA LEU A 107 -4.75 -4.84 9.54
C LEU A 107 -4.69 -3.31 9.55
N LEU A 108 -4.76 -2.69 10.74
CA LEU A 108 -4.52 -1.26 10.89
C LEU A 108 -3.07 -0.90 10.56
N ALA A 109 -2.12 -1.83 10.67
CA ALA A 109 -0.73 -1.58 10.30
C ALA A 109 -0.58 -1.26 8.81
N TYR A 110 -1.30 -1.97 7.93
CA TYR A 110 -1.30 -1.70 6.49
C TYR A 110 -1.86 -0.30 6.17
N LEU A 111 -2.93 0.08 6.87
CA LEU A 111 -3.54 1.40 6.72
C LEU A 111 -2.61 2.52 7.23
N LEU A 112 -2.13 2.39 8.46
CA LEU A 112 -1.33 3.42 9.12
C LEU A 112 0.04 3.59 8.46
N SER A 113 0.70 2.49 8.06
CA SER A 113 1.97 2.54 7.33
C SER A 113 1.81 3.24 5.98
N ALA A 114 0.79 2.88 5.19
CA ALA A 114 0.52 3.51 3.90
C ALA A 114 0.26 5.01 4.01
N MET A 115 -0.58 5.43 4.97
CA MET A 115 -0.84 6.83 5.27
C MET A 115 0.45 7.58 5.63
N LEU A 116 1.25 6.99 6.51
CA LEU A 116 2.47 7.60 7.01
C LEU A 116 3.49 7.77 5.89
N ILE A 117 3.69 6.74 5.05
CA ILE A 117 4.59 6.79 3.89
C ILE A 117 4.21 7.95 2.98
N GLY A 118 2.95 8.02 2.54
CA GLY A 118 2.52 9.07 1.63
C GLY A 118 2.58 10.47 2.24
N TYR A 119 2.21 10.62 3.52
CA TYR A 119 2.29 11.90 4.21
C TYR A 119 3.74 12.38 4.37
N MET A 120 4.64 11.52 4.84
CA MET A 120 6.06 11.83 5.04
C MET A 120 6.75 12.16 3.72
N ALA A 121 6.48 11.38 2.67
CA ALA A 121 7.04 11.64 1.34
C ALA A 121 6.74 13.07 0.88
N GLY A 122 5.48 13.50 0.97
CA GLY A 122 5.10 14.86 0.59
C GLY A 122 5.59 15.94 1.55
N ALA A 123 5.64 15.65 2.85
CA ALA A 123 6.13 16.60 3.86
C ALA A 123 7.64 16.86 3.73
N LEU A 124 8.42 15.81 3.47
CA LEU A 124 9.87 15.87 3.30
C LEU A 124 10.25 16.42 1.92
N ASN A 125 9.52 16.08 0.86
CA ASN A 125 9.80 16.61 -0.48
C ASN A 125 9.46 18.11 -0.61
N LYS A 126 8.48 18.63 0.15
CA LYS A 126 7.98 20.02 0.07
C LYS A 126 7.78 20.51 -1.38
N ARG A 127 7.22 19.65 -2.25
CA ARG A 127 7.00 19.92 -3.69
C ARG A 127 8.27 20.33 -4.46
N SER A 128 9.40 19.73 -4.12
CA SER A 128 10.63 19.93 -4.86
C SER A 128 10.71 18.96 -6.03
N ASP A 129 11.07 19.46 -7.21
CA ASP A 129 11.32 18.63 -8.40
C ASP A 129 12.77 18.12 -8.45
N ASN A 130 13.56 18.37 -7.41
CA ASN A 130 14.92 17.88 -7.33
C ASN A 130 14.92 16.37 -7.09
N PHE A 131 15.34 15.60 -8.09
CA PHE A 131 15.38 14.15 -8.07
C PHE A 131 16.10 13.58 -6.83
N ARG A 132 17.23 14.18 -6.43
CA ARG A 132 17.98 13.75 -5.24
C ARG A 132 17.13 13.89 -3.98
N ARG A 133 16.38 14.97 -3.86
CA ARG A 133 15.50 15.20 -2.72
C ARG A 133 14.33 14.23 -2.71
N MET A 134 13.74 13.97 -3.87
CA MET A 134 12.66 12.99 -4.03
C MET A 134 13.11 11.60 -3.58
N ILE A 135 14.28 11.13 -4.03
CA ILE A 135 14.87 9.85 -3.60
C ILE A 135 15.03 9.81 -2.08
N ILE A 136 15.70 10.82 -1.50
CA ILE A 136 15.97 10.83 -0.05
C ILE A 136 14.66 10.84 0.74
N SER A 137 13.69 11.66 0.34
CA SER A 137 12.37 11.69 0.99
C SER A 137 11.61 10.38 0.83
N GLY A 138 11.75 9.71 -0.32
CA GLY A 138 11.12 8.43 -0.57
C GLY A 138 11.71 7.33 0.30
N ILE A 139 13.03 7.11 0.22
CA ILE A 139 13.73 6.10 1.03
C ILE A 139 13.46 6.31 2.53
N THR A 140 13.51 7.56 3.00
CA THR A 140 13.22 7.87 4.41
C THR A 140 11.78 7.50 4.76
N ALA A 141 10.83 7.86 3.89
CA ALA A 141 9.42 7.63 4.16
C ALA A 141 9.06 6.13 4.16
N THR A 142 9.55 5.39 3.17
CA THR A 142 9.30 3.96 3.04
C THR A 142 10.00 3.13 4.12
N THR A 143 11.21 3.52 4.54
CA THR A 143 11.93 2.87 5.64
C THR A 143 11.17 3.01 6.96
N ILE A 144 10.73 4.22 7.31
CA ILE A 144 9.96 4.46 8.54
C ILE A 144 8.62 3.73 8.48
N GLY A 145 7.95 3.75 7.31
CA GLY A 145 6.71 2.99 7.11
C GLY A 145 6.88 1.49 7.29
N GLY A 146 7.95 0.90 6.75
CA GLY A 146 8.28 -0.51 6.91
C GLY A 146 8.62 -0.89 8.35
N LEU A 147 9.38 -0.06 9.07
CA LEU A 147 9.67 -0.27 10.49
C LEU A 147 8.40 -0.24 11.35
N LEU A 148 7.49 0.69 11.08
CA LEU A 148 6.21 0.77 11.78
C LEU A 148 5.33 -0.44 11.48
N LEU A 149 5.24 -0.85 10.22
CA LEU A 149 4.50 -2.03 9.80
C LEU A 149 5.01 -3.28 10.53
N PHE A 150 6.33 -3.52 10.48
CA PHE A 150 6.98 -4.63 11.15
C PHE A 150 6.78 -4.59 12.67
N GLY A 151 6.91 -3.40 13.28
CA GLY A 151 6.70 -3.21 14.71
C GLY A 151 5.28 -3.55 15.16
N ILE A 152 4.26 -3.14 14.40
CA ILE A 152 2.86 -3.48 14.72
C ILE A 152 2.60 -4.98 14.50
N PHE A 153 3.26 -5.62 13.53
CA PHE A 153 3.18 -7.08 13.37
C PHE A 153 3.67 -7.85 14.59
N GLN A 154 4.68 -7.33 15.31
CA GLN A 154 5.16 -7.97 16.55
C GLN A 154 4.17 -7.83 17.72
N LEU A 155 3.23 -6.88 17.63
CA LEU A 155 2.18 -6.70 18.64
C LEU A 155 0.95 -7.59 18.37
N SER A 156 0.99 -8.37 17.28
CA SER A 156 -0.07 -9.28 16.92
C SER A 156 0.00 -10.60 17.69
N PRO A 157 -1.11 -11.10 18.25
CA PRO A 157 -1.17 -12.48 18.73
C PRO A 157 -0.91 -13.52 17.63
N VAL A 158 -1.15 -13.15 16.36
CA VAL A 158 -1.04 -14.05 15.21
C VAL A 158 0.39 -14.14 14.68
N ASN A 159 1.28 -13.19 15.01
CA ASN A 159 2.72 -13.22 14.68
C ASN A 159 3.04 -13.66 13.23
N VAL A 160 2.23 -13.20 12.25
CA VAL A 160 2.29 -13.68 10.86
C VAL A 160 3.65 -13.39 10.21
N VAL A 161 4.30 -12.28 10.59
CA VAL A 161 5.59 -11.84 10.03
C VAL A 161 6.52 -11.46 11.19
N THR A 162 7.41 -12.37 11.56
CA THR A 162 8.35 -12.21 12.69
C THR A 162 9.76 -12.69 12.32
N GLY A 163 10.72 -12.44 13.20
CA GLY A 163 12.12 -12.86 13.00
C GLY A 163 12.88 -12.05 11.95
N ILE A 164 14.09 -12.51 11.63
CA ILE A 164 14.99 -11.84 10.68
C ILE A 164 14.40 -11.87 9.26
N ASP A 165 13.81 -12.98 8.85
CA ASP A 165 13.22 -13.11 7.52
C ASP A 165 12.03 -12.16 7.34
N GLY A 166 11.15 -12.06 8.35
CA GLY A 166 10.05 -11.10 8.36
C GLY A 166 10.53 -9.65 8.36
N PHE A 167 11.62 -9.35 9.07
CA PHE A 167 12.23 -8.02 9.05
C PHE A 167 12.79 -7.67 7.67
N LEU A 168 13.52 -8.60 7.03
CA LEU A 168 14.10 -8.40 5.70
C LEU A 168 12.99 -8.22 4.65
N LEU A 169 11.95 -9.06 4.69
CA LEU A 169 10.80 -8.97 3.80
C LEU A 169 10.00 -7.68 4.00
N THR A 170 9.86 -7.19 5.23
CA THR A 170 9.03 -6.01 5.51
C THR A 170 9.80 -4.71 5.33
N VAL A 171 11.02 -4.62 5.88
CA VAL A 171 11.77 -3.36 5.94
C VAL A 171 12.67 -3.21 4.73
N LEU A 172 13.43 -4.26 4.37
CA LEU A 172 14.49 -4.14 3.37
C LEU A 172 13.93 -3.96 1.95
N THR A 173 12.83 -4.65 1.63
CA THR A 173 12.10 -4.48 0.35
C THR A 173 11.50 -3.08 0.18
N ARG A 174 11.32 -2.32 1.27
CA ARG A 174 10.77 -0.95 1.26
C ARG A 174 11.88 0.10 1.27
N THR A 175 13.10 -0.25 1.68
CA THR A 175 14.24 0.67 1.78
C THR A 175 15.15 0.65 0.54
N ALA A 176 15.20 -0.47 -0.18
CA ALA A 176 15.99 -0.65 -1.40
C ALA A 176 15.38 0.04 -2.62
#